data_AF-E3KAR2-F1
#
_entry.id   AF-E3KAR2-F1
#
_cell.length_a   1.000
_cell.length_b   1.000
_cell.length_c   1.000
_cell.angle_alpha   90.00
_cell.angle_beta   90.00
_cell.angle_gamma   90.00
#
_symmetry.space_group_name_H-M   'P 1'
#
loop_
_entity.id
_entity.type
_entity.pdbx_description
1 polymer ?
#
loop_
_entity_poly.entity_id
_entity_poly.type
_entity_poly.pdbx_seq_one_letter_code
_entity_poly.pdbx_strand_id
1 'polypeptide(L)'
;MELSGIEKEVFSPPIFQFFSKIPCSYDNDDEDEDELAEITLTQEEEELYRPLYDRLVNHEKVKMVVCEGPISQNKTSTALKQAESNLQRLNSEIFTVSKFYNSTYYLLISSRVPGAHSFCHEYSNDAGWLAITASRWTLKAQFEAYSQARELQEVLEKSVGVSIVKKKKKPSDELKEKLREALNTTLASARGLPVKSKECVFPKTKDPAAGLKKLDSRLEIVRSEQSTLSLELLKLGFEGLKLEQKRLWLADIQSGAFKVQLVE
;
A
#
# COMPACT_ATOMS: atom_id res chain seq x y z
N MET A 1 -31.11 -31.00 -24.54
CA MET A 1 -30.44 -32.31 -24.57
C MET A 1 -30.20 -32.66 -23.11
N GLU A 2 -30.86 -33.69 -22.59
CA GLU A 2 -30.69 -34.11 -21.20
C GLU A 2 -29.43 -34.96 -21.09
N LEU A 3 -28.53 -34.59 -20.17
CA LEU A 3 -27.32 -35.35 -19.87
C LEU A 3 -27.71 -36.66 -19.16
N SER A 4 -27.04 -37.75 -19.52
CA SER A 4 -27.13 -39.02 -18.78
C SER A 4 -26.56 -38.91 -17.36
N GLY A 5 -26.84 -39.88 -16.49
CA GLY A 5 -26.35 -39.86 -15.10
C GLY A 5 -24.83 -39.69 -14.99
N ILE A 6 -24.09 -40.45 -15.80
CA ILE A 6 -22.61 -40.43 -15.85
C ILE A 6 -22.10 -39.10 -16.41
N GLU A 7 -22.81 -38.49 -17.36
CA GLU A 7 -22.43 -37.17 -17.89
C GLU A 7 -22.67 -36.04 -16.88
N LYS A 8 -23.63 -36.20 -15.96
CA LYS A 8 -23.85 -35.24 -14.87
C LYS A 8 -22.76 -35.36 -13.79
N GLU A 9 -22.23 -36.56 -13.55
CA GLU A 9 -21.17 -36.80 -12.57
C GLU A 9 -19.87 -36.05 -12.91
N VAL A 10 -19.61 -35.74 -14.18
CA VAL A 10 -18.49 -34.87 -14.61
C VAL A 10 -18.53 -33.49 -13.94
N PHE A 11 -19.72 -32.99 -13.58
CA PHE A 11 -19.91 -31.71 -12.91
C PHE A 11 -20.02 -31.84 -11.38
N SER A 12 -19.84 -33.05 -10.85
CA SER A 12 -19.72 -33.23 -9.40
C SER A 12 -18.45 -32.54 -8.90
N PRO A 13 -18.45 -31.94 -7.69
CA PRO A 13 -17.30 -31.27 -7.13
C PRO A 13 -15.99 -32.08 -7.20
N PRO A 14 -15.95 -33.38 -6.84
CA PRO A 14 -14.70 -34.13 -6.86
C PRO A 14 -14.12 -34.31 -8.26
N ILE A 15 -14.97 -34.70 -9.22
CA ILE A 15 -14.53 -34.96 -10.60
C ILE A 15 -14.16 -33.65 -11.29
N PHE A 16 -14.98 -32.60 -11.12
CA PHE A 16 -14.73 -31.31 -11.73
C PHE A 16 -13.46 -30.66 -11.17
N GLN A 17 -13.23 -30.69 -9.86
CA GLN A 17 -12.01 -30.17 -9.22
C GLN A 17 -10.77 -30.95 -9.67
N PHE A 18 -10.86 -32.28 -9.79
CA PHE A 18 -9.74 -33.12 -10.25
C PHE A 18 -9.24 -32.71 -11.64
N PHE A 19 -10.14 -32.49 -12.61
CA PHE A 19 -9.77 -32.14 -13.98
C PHE A 19 -9.52 -30.63 -14.18
N SER A 20 -10.32 -29.76 -13.58
CA SER A 20 -10.20 -28.30 -13.77
C SER A 20 -9.12 -27.65 -12.92
N LYS A 21 -8.70 -28.32 -11.84
CA LYS A 21 -7.84 -27.76 -10.77
C LYS A 21 -8.45 -26.57 -10.03
N ILE A 22 -9.73 -26.26 -10.25
CA ILE A 22 -10.47 -25.22 -9.54
C ILE A 22 -10.94 -25.78 -8.19
N PRO A 23 -10.55 -25.18 -7.05
CA PRO A 23 -11.05 -25.59 -5.74
C PRO A 23 -12.57 -25.46 -5.66
N CYS A 24 -13.25 -26.51 -5.24
CA CYS A 24 -14.70 -26.54 -5.03
C CYS A 24 -14.99 -26.74 -3.54
N SER A 25 -15.90 -25.96 -2.95
CA SER A 25 -16.39 -26.22 -1.59
C SER A 25 -17.55 -27.22 -1.63
N TYR A 26 -17.53 -28.21 -0.75
CA TYR A 26 -18.67 -29.08 -0.50
C TYR A 26 -18.93 -29.11 1.00
N ASP A 27 -20.18 -28.88 1.39
CA ASP A 27 -20.66 -29.03 2.76
C ASP A 27 -20.68 -30.53 3.09
N ASN A 28 -19.56 -31.06 3.56
CA ASN A 28 -19.62 -32.25 4.39
C ASN A 28 -20.02 -31.77 5.78
N ASP A 29 -21.21 -32.14 6.23
CA ASP A 29 -21.76 -31.90 7.57
C ASP A 29 -20.95 -32.59 8.70
N ASP A 30 -19.73 -33.07 8.41
CA ASP A 30 -18.85 -33.69 9.39
C ASP A 30 -17.86 -32.62 9.88
N GLU A 31 -18.07 -32.22 11.14
CA GLU A 31 -17.27 -31.25 11.91
C GLU A 31 -15.83 -31.72 12.15
N ASP A 32 -15.02 -31.90 11.10
CA ASP A 32 -13.58 -32.10 11.25
C ASP A 32 -12.78 -31.12 10.37
N GLU A 33 -11.85 -30.44 11.04
CA GLU A 33 -10.93 -29.39 10.59
C GLU A 33 -10.26 -29.61 9.22
N ASP A 34 -10.32 -28.57 8.38
CA ASP A 34 -9.17 -27.98 7.66
C ASP A 34 -8.11 -28.94 7.03
N GLU A 35 -8.54 -29.89 6.19
CA GLU A 35 -7.70 -30.38 5.10
C GLU A 35 -8.46 -30.31 3.78
N LEU A 36 -7.95 -29.53 2.82
CA LEU A 36 -8.29 -29.69 1.41
C LEU A 36 -7.89 -31.11 0.99
N ALA A 37 -8.77 -32.08 1.19
CA ALA A 37 -8.55 -33.45 0.78
C ALA A 37 -8.10 -33.46 -0.69
N GLU A 38 -6.89 -33.97 -0.93
CA GLU A 38 -6.34 -34.09 -2.27
C GLU A 38 -7.20 -35.12 -3.02
N ILE A 39 -8.19 -34.62 -3.77
CA ILE A 39 -9.12 -35.46 -4.51
C ILE A 39 -8.30 -36.23 -5.54
N THR A 40 -8.27 -37.55 -5.41
CA THR A 40 -7.58 -38.46 -6.32
C THR A 40 -8.63 -39.37 -6.94
N LEU A 41 -8.72 -39.37 -8.29
CA LEU A 41 -9.53 -40.34 -9.02
C LEU A 41 -8.70 -41.61 -9.24
N THR A 42 -9.39 -42.75 -9.26
CA THR A 42 -8.77 -44.01 -9.71
C THR A 42 -8.50 -43.98 -11.22
N GLN A 43 -7.61 -44.86 -11.71
CA GLN A 43 -7.29 -44.93 -13.14
C GLN A 43 -8.52 -45.21 -14.01
N GLU A 44 -9.43 -46.07 -13.53
CA GLU A 44 -10.65 -46.44 -14.25
C GLU A 44 -11.62 -45.25 -14.36
N GLU A 45 -11.76 -44.46 -13.29
CA GLU A 45 -12.57 -43.24 -13.28
C GLU A 45 -11.96 -42.16 -14.17
N GLU A 46 -10.64 -42.01 -14.17
CA GLU A 46 -9.96 -41.06 -15.03
C GLU A 46 -10.21 -41.38 -16.51
N GLU A 47 -10.05 -42.65 -16.91
CA GLU A 47 -10.32 -43.11 -18.28
C GLU A 47 -11.79 -42.93 -18.69
N LEU A 48 -12.72 -43.09 -17.75
CA LEU A 48 -14.15 -42.91 -17.97
C LEU A 48 -14.55 -41.43 -18.12
N TYR A 49 -14.11 -40.56 -17.21
CA TYR A 49 -14.58 -39.18 -17.12
C TYR A 49 -13.78 -38.20 -17.96
N ARG A 50 -12.50 -38.46 -18.25
CA ARG A 50 -11.65 -37.61 -19.10
C ARG A 50 -12.29 -37.27 -20.46
N PRO A 51 -12.77 -38.23 -21.27
CA PRO A 51 -13.39 -37.90 -22.55
C PRO A 51 -14.73 -37.15 -22.41
N LEU A 52 -15.44 -37.34 -21.31
CA LEU A 52 -16.69 -36.63 -21.02
C LEU A 52 -16.43 -35.20 -20.57
N TYR A 53 -15.42 -34.98 -19.72
CA TYR A 53 -14.94 -33.67 -19.32
C TYR A 53 -14.50 -32.85 -20.53
N ASP A 54 -13.69 -33.44 -21.40
CA ASP A 54 -13.21 -32.78 -22.62
C ASP A 54 -14.35 -32.32 -23.53
N ARG A 55 -15.44 -33.09 -23.60
CA ARG A 55 -16.60 -32.80 -24.45
C ARG A 55 -17.59 -31.81 -23.82
N LEU A 56 -17.84 -31.93 -22.51
CA LEU A 56 -18.96 -31.27 -21.84
C LEU A 56 -18.56 -29.96 -21.15
N VAL A 57 -17.30 -29.82 -20.77
CA VAL A 57 -16.81 -28.63 -20.05
C VAL A 57 -16.37 -27.54 -21.03
N ASN A 58 -16.72 -26.31 -20.71
CA ASN A 58 -16.25 -25.16 -21.47
C ASN A 58 -14.82 -24.79 -21.03
N HIS A 59 -13.84 -25.37 -21.72
CA HIS A 59 -12.42 -25.18 -21.44
C HIS A 59 -11.96 -23.73 -21.55
N GLU A 60 -12.58 -22.92 -22.41
CA GLU A 60 -12.23 -21.50 -22.51
C GLU A 60 -12.63 -20.75 -21.24
N LYS A 61 -13.80 -21.05 -20.67
CA LYS A 61 -14.23 -20.51 -19.37
C LYS A 61 -13.37 -21.03 -18.22
N VAL A 62 -13.04 -22.32 -18.22
CA VAL A 62 -12.13 -22.89 -17.21
C VAL A 62 -10.76 -22.22 -17.29
N LYS A 63 -10.21 -22.07 -18.50
CA LYS A 63 -8.93 -21.39 -18.74
C LYS A 63 -8.94 -19.93 -18.31
N MET A 64 -10.04 -19.21 -18.49
CA MET A 64 -10.18 -17.84 -17.95
C MET A 64 -10.15 -17.80 -16.41
N VAL A 65 -10.63 -18.85 -15.73
CA VAL A 65 -10.56 -18.98 -14.26
C VAL A 65 -9.17 -19.42 -13.80
N VAL A 66 -8.52 -20.29 -14.57
CA VAL A 66 -7.25 -20.96 -14.25
C VAL A 66 -6.02 -20.24 -14.83
N CYS A 67 -6.15 -19.07 -15.45
CA CYS A 67 -5.01 -18.35 -16.05
C CYS A 67 -3.91 -18.02 -15.00
N GLU A 68 -2.97 -18.95 -14.86
CA GLU A 68 -1.77 -18.91 -14.04
C GLU A 68 -0.60 -18.37 -14.86
N GLY A 69 0.23 -17.53 -14.23
CA GLY A 69 1.58 -17.26 -14.70
C GLY A 69 2.53 -18.42 -14.33
N PRO A 70 3.75 -18.48 -14.86
CA PRO A 70 4.65 -19.61 -14.64
C PRO A 70 5.13 -19.69 -13.18
N ILE A 71 4.97 -20.86 -12.54
CA ILE A 71 5.35 -21.14 -11.15
C ILE A 71 6.63 -22.01 -11.10
N SER A 72 7.60 -21.68 -10.23
CA SER A 72 8.79 -22.52 -9.96
C SER A 72 8.89 -22.94 -8.47
N GLN A 73 9.46 -24.13 -8.22
CA GLN A 73 9.29 -24.96 -7.01
C GLN A 73 10.20 -24.60 -5.80
N ASN A 74 9.62 -24.55 -4.58
CA ASN A 74 10.12 -25.07 -3.27
C ASN A 74 9.49 -24.34 -2.03
N LYS A 75 9.34 -25.08 -0.91
CA LYS A 75 8.72 -24.82 0.44
C LYS A 75 7.97 -23.51 0.77
N THR A 76 8.44 -22.31 0.40
CA THR A 76 7.61 -21.09 0.36
C THR A 76 6.44 -21.22 -0.63
N SER A 77 6.64 -22.11 -1.61
CA SER A 77 5.69 -22.50 -2.64
C SER A 77 4.39 -23.07 -2.09
N THR A 78 4.36 -23.80 -0.96
CA THR A 78 3.09 -24.38 -0.47
C THR A 78 2.16 -23.32 0.10
N ALA A 79 2.67 -22.40 0.94
CA ALA A 79 1.89 -21.29 1.48
C ALA A 79 1.42 -20.32 0.38
N LEU A 80 2.25 -20.10 -0.65
CA LEU A 80 1.88 -19.27 -1.80
C LEU A 80 0.90 -19.98 -2.73
N LYS A 81 1.06 -21.28 -3.00
CA LYS A 81 0.07 -22.07 -3.72
C LYS A 81 -1.28 -22.09 -3.00
N GLN A 82 -1.27 -22.20 -1.67
CA GLN A 82 -2.47 -22.09 -0.87
C GLN A 82 -3.09 -20.70 -1.00
N ALA A 83 -2.28 -19.64 -0.97
CA ALA A 83 -2.75 -18.29 -1.20
C ALA A 83 -3.36 -18.13 -2.61
N GLU A 84 -2.71 -18.64 -3.65
CA GLU A 84 -3.21 -18.62 -5.04
C GLU A 84 -4.55 -19.35 -5.16
N SER A 85 -4.67 -20.55 -4.59
CA SER A 85 -5.91 -21.33 -4.52
C SER A 85 -7.04 -20.57 -3.82
N ASN A 86 -6.75 -19.96 -2.66
CA ASN A 86 -7.70 -19.13 -1.94
C ASN A 86 -8.13 -17.89 -2.75
N LEU A 87 -7.20 -17.28 -3.50
CA LEU A 87 -7.49 -16.13 -4.37
C LEU A 87 -8.34 -16.51 -5.58
N GLN A 88 -8.09 -17.69 -6.18
CA GLN A 88 -8.93 -18.24 -7.25
C GLN A 88 -10.36 -18.51 -6.75
N ARG A 89 -10.51 -19.02 -5.52
CA ARG A 89 -11.83 -19.20 -4.88
C ARG A 89 -12.55 -17.86 -4.71
N LEU A 90 -11.89 -16.85 -4.15
CA LEU A 90 -12.46 -15.50 -4.01
C LEU A 90 -12.89 -14.91 -5.35
N ASN A 91 -12.07 -15.10 -6.39
CA ASN A 91 -12.43 -14.66 -7.73
C ASN A 91 -13.70 -15.33 -8.25
N SER A 92 -13.85 -16.64 -7.99
CA SER A 92 -15.03 -17.42 -8.39
C SER A 92 -16.30 -16.96 -7.67
N GLU A 93 -16.20 -16.63 -6.38
CA GLU A 93 -17.29 -16.05 -5.59
C GLU A 93 -17.70 -14.67 -6.13
N ILE A 94 -16.73 -13.77 -6.32
CA ILE A 94 -16.96 -12.42 -6.87
C ILE A 94 -17.58 -12.53 -8.26
N PHE A 95 -17.10 -13.45 -9.09
CA PHE A 95 -17.66 -13.68 -10.42
C PHE A 95 -19.12 -14.11 -10.39
N THR A 96 -19.46 -15.01 -9.46
CA THR A 96 -20.83 -15.49 -9.29
C THR A 96 -21.75 -14.37 -8.82
N VAL A 97 -21.34 -13.61 -7.79
CA VAL A 97 -22.08 -12.45 -7.28
C VAL A 97 -22.26 -11.39 -8.37
N SER A 98 -21.19 -11.06 -9.10
CA SER A 98 -21.23 -10.07 -10.17
C SER A 98 -22.16 -10.47 -11.31
N LYS A 99 -22.20 -11.76 -11.67
CA LYS A 99 -23.19 -12.26 -12.62
C LYS A 99 -24.61 -12.16 -12.09
N PHE A 100 -24.84 -12.50 -10.83
CA PHE A 100 -26.16 -12.46 -10.22
C PHE A 100 -26.73 -11.03 -10.17
N TYR A 101 -25.89 -10.04 -9.84
CA TYR A 101 -26.29 -8.64 -9.73
C TYR A 101 -26.05 -7.82 -11.01
N ASN A 102 -25.68 -8.47 -12.13
CA ASN A 102 -25.37 -7.80 -13.40
C ASN A 102 -24.37 -6.64 -13.25
N SER A 103 -23.30 -6.87 -12.48
CA SER A 103 -22.21 -5.92 -12.28
C SER A 103 -20.93 -6.38 -12.97
N THR A 104 -20.07 -5.42 -13.31
CA THR A 104 -18.73 -5.68 -13.86
C THR A 104 -17.69 -5.49 -12.78
N TYR A 105 -16.72 -6.39 -12.69
CA TYR A 105 -15.58 -6.26 -11.78
C TYR A 105 -14.25 -6.40 -12.50
N TYR A 106 -13.22 -5.82 -11.90
CA TYR A 106 -11.84 -5.99 -12.28
C TYR A 106 -10.99 -6.03 -11.01
N LEU A 107 -10.11 -7.03 -10.90
CA LEU A 107 -9.38 -7.34 -9.69
C LEU A 107 -7.90 -7.59 -10.01
N LEU A 108 -7.01 -6.88 -9.32
CA LEU A 108 -5.57 -7.08 -9.38
C LEU A 108 -5.05 -7.43 -7.98
N ILE A 109 -4.28 -8.51 -7.88
CA ILE A 109 -3.70 -8.97 -6.62
C ILE A 109 -2.27 -9.40 -6.87
N SER A 110 -1.33 -8.84 -6.12
CA SER A 110 0.10 -9.19 -6.20
C SER A 110 0.63 -9.51 -4.81
N SER A 111 1.57 -10.44 -4.74
CA SER A 111 2.46 -10.57 -3.59
C SER A 111 3.29 -9.28 -3.42
N ARG A 112 3.78 -9.04 -2.21
CA ARG A 112 4.61 -7.85 -1.90
C ARG A 112 6.11 -8.10 -2.02
N VAL A 113 6.50 -9.36 -2.13
CA VAL A 113 7.88 -9.80 -2.25
C VAL A 113 8.14 -10.06 -3.74
N PRO A 114 9.24 -9.55 -4.31
CA PRO A 114 9.66 -9.86 -5.68
C PRO A 114 10.38 -11.22 -5.75
N GLY A 115 10.38 -11.86 -6.92
CA GLY A 115 11.28 -12.97 -7.24
C GLY A 115 10.58 -14.24 -7.70
N ALA A 116 11.30 -15.36 -7.72
CA ALA A 116 10.81 -16.64 -8.26
C ALA A 116 9.59 -17.24 -7.53
N HIS A 117 9.16 -16.61 -6.43
CA HIS A 117 8.03 -17.00 -5.60
C HIS A 117 7.06 -15.82 -5.40
N SER A 118 6.99 -14.89 -6.35
CA SER A 118 6.00 -13.81 -6.36
C SER A 118 4.87 -14.14 -7.34
N PHE A 119 3.67 -13.64 -7.05
CA PHE A 119 2.55 -13.74 -7.99
C PHE A 119 1.95 -12.36 -8.25
N CYS A 120 1.36 -12.21 -9.44
CA CYS A 120 0.45 -11.13 -9.76
C CYS A 120 -0.68 -11.69 -10.64
N HIS A 121 -1.90 -11.67 -10.11
CA HIS A 121 -3.10 -12.10 -10.80
C HIS A 121 -3.96 -10.92 -11.21
N GLU A 122 -4.62 -11.09 -12.35
CA GLU A 122 -5.54 -10.14 -12.95
C GLU A 122 -6.81 -10.92 -13.31
N TYR A 123 -7.95 -10.49 -12.78
CA TYR A 123 -9.23 -11.15 -13.00
C TYR A 123 -10.33 -10.14 -13.38
N SER A 124 -11.30 -10.61 -14.15
CA SER A 124 -12.51 -9.85 -14.49
C SER A 124 -13.59 -10.82 -14.99
N ASN A 125 -14.86 -10.45 -14.87
CA ASN A 125 -15.95 -11.12 -15.60
C ASN A 125 -16.14 -10.61 -17.04
N ASP A 126 -15.35 -9.63 -17.47
CA ASP A 126 -15.44 -9.03 -18.80
C ASP A 126 -14.09 -9.13 -19.52
N ALA A 127 -14.06 -9.94 -20.58
CA ALA A 127 -12.86 -10.15 -21.40
C ALA A 127 -12.41 -8.87 -22.14
N GLY A 128 -13.34 -7.95 -22.44
CA GLY A 128 -13.02 -6.65 -23.02
C GLY A 128 -12.22 -5.77 -22.08
N TRP A 129 -12.54 -5.81 -20.78
CA TRP A 129 -11.76 -5.11 -19.76
C TRP A 129 -10.34 -5.66 -19.66
N LEU A 130 -10.16 -6.99 -19.62
CA LEU A 130 -8.83 -7.62 -19.63
C LEU A 130 -8.00 -7.25 -20.87
N ALA A 131 -8.64 -7.18 -22.05
CA ALA A 131 -7.95 -6.78 -23.27
C ALA A 131 -7.51 -5.31 -23.24
N ILE A 132 -8.33 -4.41 -22.69
CA ILE A 132 -8.01 -2.99 -22.57
C ILE A 132 -6.88 -2.76 -21.55
N THR A 133 -6.94 -3.42 -20.38
CA THR A 133 -5.93 -3.24 -19.33
C THR A 133 -4.57 -3.78 -19.76
N ALA A 134 -4.55 -4.90 -20.50
CA ALA A 134 -3.34 -5.45 -21.10
C ALA A 134 -2.75 -4.54 -22.20
N SER A 135 -3.57 -4.08 -23.15
CA SER A 135 -3.09 -3.38 -24.36
C SER A 135 -2.82 -1.90 -24.17
N ARG A 136 -3.64 -1.19 -23.40
CA ARG A 136 -3.54 0.28 -23.26
C ARG A 136 -2.78 0.72 -22.02
N TRP A 137 -2.92 -0.03 -20.93
CA TRP A 137 -2.48 0.44 -19.61
C TRP A 137 -1.32 -0.36 -19.05
N THR A 138 -1.02 -1.54 -19.61
CA THR A 138 -0.01 -2.47 -19.06
C THR A 138 -0.22 -2.68 -17.56
N LEU A 139 -1.49 -2.67 -17.13
CA LEU A 139 -1.85 -2.35 -15.75
C LEU A 139 -1.33 -3.41 -14.78
N LYS A 140 -1.41 -4.68 -15.16
CA LYS A 140 -0.83 -5.81 -14.43
C LYS A 140 0.66 -5.62 -14.19
N ALA A 141 1.44 -5.34 -15.23
CA ALA A 141 2.90 -5.17 -15.12
C ALA A 141 3.27 -3.94 -14.28
N GLN A 142 2.54 -2.83 -14.42
CA GLN A 142 2.76 -1.64 -13.60
C GLN A 142 2.41 -1.89 -12.11
N PHE A 143 1.31 -2.60 -11.87
CA PHE A 143 0.86 -2.95 -10.54
C PHE A 143 1.80 -3.94 -9.85
N GLU A 144 2.28 -4.94 -10.58
CA GLU A 144 3.31 -5.89 -10.15
C GLU A 144 4.60 -5.17 -9.77
N ALA A 145 5.12 -4.34 -10.69
CA ALA A 145 6.32 -3.55 -10.44
C ALA A 145 6.16 -2.66 -9.20
N TYR A 146 5.04 -1.96 -9.06
CA TYR A 146 4.78 -1.13 -7.88
C TYR A 146 4.68 -1.95 -6.58
N SER A 147 3.97 -3.07 -6.62
CA SER A 147 3.67 -3.87 -5.42
C SER A 147 4.88 -4.64 -4.91
N GLN A 148 5.73 -5.12 -5.81
CA GLN A 148 6.90 -5.95 -5.50
C GLN A 148 8.21 -5.13 -5.44
N ALA A 149 8.30 -3.97 -6.11
CA ALA A 149 9.50 -3.14 -6.01
C ALA A 149 9.60 -2.35 -4.70
N ARG A 150 8.63 -2.46 -3.78
CA ARG A 150 8.70 -1.77 -2.48
C ARG A 150 9.90 -2.22 -1.65
N GLU A 151 10.25 -3.50 -1.72
CA GLU A 151 11.41 -4.06 -1.00
C GLU A 151 12.72 -3.62 -1.68
N LEU A 152 12.77 -3.62 -3.02
CA LEU A 152 13.88 -3.05 -3.79
C LEU A 152 14.05 -1.54 -3.54
N GLN A 153 12.94 -0.82 -3.36
CA GLN A 153 12.94 0.59 -3.04
C GLN A 153 13.45 0.83 -1.62
N GLU A 154 13.05 0.02 -0.63
CA GLU A 154 13.62 0.10 0.72
C GLU A 154 15.11 -0.25 0.75
N VAL A 155 15.56 -1.24 -0.03
CA VAL A 155 16.98 -1.61 -0.16
C VAL A 155 17.76 -0.49 -0.87
N LEU A 156 17.21 0.08 -1.95
CA LEU A 156 17.81 1.18 -2.69
C LEU A 156 17.88 2.45 -1.83
N GLU A 157 16.80 2.83 -1.14
CA GLU A 157 16.76 3.97 -0.23
C GLU A 157 17.76 3.83 0.93
N LYS A 158 17.94 2.62 1.47
CA LYS A 158 18.99 2.31 2.45
C LYS A 158 20.39 2.42 1.86
N SER A 159 20.61 1.97 0.63
CA SER A 159 21.92 1.97 -0.03
C SER A 159 22.36 3.35 -0.53
N VAL A 160 21.41 4.18 -0.98
CA VAL A 160 21.65 5.53 -1.54
C VAL A 160 21.49 6.61 -0.46
N GLY A 161 20.90 6.29 0.70
CA GLY A 161 20.67 7.24 1.79
C GLY A 161 19.64 8.33 1.46
N VAL A 162 18.86 8.13 0.39
CA VAL A 162 17.86 9.08 -0.11
C VAL A 162 16.52 8.38 -0.15
N SER A 163 15.53 8.91 0.56
CA SER A 163 14.15 8.40 0.47
C SER A 163 13.49 8.95 -0.80
N ILE A 164 13.21 8.06 -1.74
CA ILE A 164 12.71 8.34 -3.09
C ILE A 164 11.20 8.61 -3.04
N VAL A 165 10.48 8.01 -2.09
CA VAL A 165 9.05 8.27 -1.88
C VAL A 165 8.83 9.10 -0.62
N LYS A 166 9.27 10.36 -0.62
CA LYS A 166 8.64 11.34 0.27
C LYS A 166 7.20 11.49 -0.19
N LYS A 167 6.23 10.99 0.60
CA LYS A 167 4.83 11.44 0.52
C LYS A 167 4.87 12.96 0.36
N LYS A 168 4.32 13.51 -0.73
CA LYS A 168 4.27 14.97 -0.93
C LYS A 168 3.69 15.58 0.34
N LYS A 169 4.54 16.25 1.11
CA LYS A 169 4.10 16.91 2.35
C LYS A 169 3.09 17.96 1.92
N LYS A 170 1.99 18.09 2.66
CA LYS A 170 1.06 19.17 2.38
C LYS A 170 1.85 20.49 2.45
N PRO A 171 1.58 21.50 1.61
CA PRO A 171 2.31 22.78 1.65
C PRO A 171 2.34 23.41 3.06
N SER A 172 1.28 23.16 3.85
CA SER A 172 1.17 23.56 5.26
C SER A 172 2.22 22.90 6.16
N ASP A 173 2.51 21.62 5.93
CA ASP A 173 3.48 20.86 6.72
C ASP A 173 4.92 21.23 6.35
N GLU A 174 5.19 21.47 5.06
CA GLU A 174 6.48 22.01 4.60
C GLU A 174 6.78 23.38 5.19
N LEU A 175 5.78 24.28 5.23
CA LEU A 175 5.95 25.60 5.82
C LEU A 175 6.25 25.51 7.32
N LYS A 176 5.53 24.65 8.06
CA LYS A 176 5.76 24.43 9.50
C LYS A 176 7.15 23.85 9.77
N GLU A 177 7.63 22.94 8.93
CA GLU A 177 8.96 22.35 9.04
C GLU A 177 10.05 23.39 8.80
N LYS A 178 9.97 24.16 7.71
CA LYS A 178 10.90 25.26 7.41
C LYS A 178 10.95 26.29 8.54
N LEU A 179 9.79 26.67 9.09
CA LEU A 179 9.74 27.60 10.22
C LEU A 179 10.40 27.03 11.47
N ARG A 180 10.19 25.74 11.78
CA ARG A 180 10.85 25.09 12.93
C ARG A 180 12.37 25.05 12.77
N GLU A 181 12.85 24.72 11.58
CA GLU A 181 14.28 24.70 11.28
C GLU A 181 14.89 26.10 11.41
N ALA A 182 14.22 27.12 10.86
CA ALA A 182 14.65 28.51 10.96
C ALA A 182 14.71 28.98 12.42
N LEU A 183 13.67 28.72 13.22
CA LEU A 183 13.63 29.10 14.64
C LEU A 183 14.73 28.41 15.47
N ASN A 184 14.94 27.11 15.25
CA ASN A 184 16.01 26.37 15.92
C ASN A 184 17.40 26.89 15.50
N THR A 185 17.56 27.25 14.22
CA THR A 185 18.82 27.83 13.72
C THR A 185 19.09 29.17 14.37
N THR A 186 18.09 30.05 14.47
CA THR A 186 18.24 31.35 15.14
C THR A 186 18.62 31.19 16.62
N LEU A 187 18.00 30.24 17.32
CA LEU A 187 18.34 29.94 18.71
C LEU A 187 19.75 29.34 18.86
N ALA A 188 20.13 28.44 17.96
CA ALA A 188 21.46 27.82 17.95
C ALA A 188 22.55 28.88 17.71
N SER A 189 22.34 29.79 16.75
CA SER A 189 23.21 30.92 16.48
C SER A 189 23.34 31.84 17.69
N ALA A 190 22.24 32.15 18.39
CA ALA A 190 22.26 32.96 19.60
C ALA A 190 23.10 32.34 20.71
N ARG A 191 23.10 31.00 20.82
CA ARG A 191 23.85 30.24 21.84
C ARG A 191 25.26 29.83 21.40
N GLY A 192 25.65 30.08 20.14
CA GLY A 192 26.91 29.60 19.58
C GLY A 192 27.01 28.07 19.49
N LEU A 193 25.86 27.37 19.39
CA LEU A 193 25.79 25.92 19.39
C LEU A 193 25.44 25.36 18.00
N PRO A 194 25.77 24.09 17.71
CA PRO A 194 25.33 23.44 16.47
C PRO A 194 23.80 23.25 16.43
N VAL A 195 23.19 23.55 15.29
CA VAL A 195 21.72 23.56 15.04
C VAL A 195 21.02 22.24 15.44
N LYS A 196 21.72 21.10 15.39
CA LYS A 196 21.17 19.78 15.71
C LYS A 196 21.29 19.38 17.20
N SER A 197 21.79 20.26 18.07
CA SER A 197 21.85 19.98 19.50
C SER A 197 20.43 19.87 20.08
N LYS A 198 20.19 18.88 20.95
CA LYS A 198 18.92 18.75 21.70
C LYS A 198 18.64 19.98 22.56
N GLU A 199 19.65 20.78 22.86
CA GLU A 199 19.54 22.01 23.62
C GLU A 199 19.09 23.22 22.79
N CYS A 200 19.07 23.12 21.46
CA CYS A 200 18.72 24.19 20.53
C CYS A 200 17.30 24.04 19.96
N VAL A 201 16.36 23.58 20.78
CA VAL A 201 14.95 23.44 20.39
C VAL A 201 14.18 24.69 20.81
N PHE A 202 13.70 25.45 19.83
CA PHE A 202 12.91 26.65 20.08
C PHE A 202 11.57 26.28 20.75
N PRO A 203 11.15 26.99 21.82
CA PRO A 203 9.89 26.75 22.51
C PRO A 203 8.68 26.93 21.58
N LYS A 204 7.91 25.86 21.39
CA LYS A 204 6.71 25.86 20.52
C LYS A 204 5.43 26.18 21.28
N THR A 205 5.56 26.79 22.46
CA THR A 205 4.46 27.12 23.37
C THR A 205 3.62 28.28 22.83
N LYS A 206 2.48 28.53 23.48
CA LYS A 206 1.66 29.73 23.24
C LYS A 206 2.45 31.01 23.50
N ASP A 207 3.35 31.02 24.48
CA ASP A 207 4.28 32.13 24.70
C ASP A 207 5.74 31.64 24.49
N PRO A 208 6.36 31.94 23.33
CA PRO A 208 7.71 31.52 23.05
C PRO A 208 8.76 32.34 23.82
N ALA A 209 8.47 33.59 24.20
CA ALA A 209 9.39 34.44 24.95
C ALA A 209 9.56 33.93 26.38
N ALA A 210 8.45 33.58 27.05
CA ALA A 210 8.50 32.96 28.36
C ALA A 210 9.20 31.59 28.32
N GLY A 211 9.01 30.84 27.24
CA GLY A 211 9.71 29.57 27.02
C GLY A 211 11.23 29.74 26.87
N LEU A 212 11.68 30.79 26.18
CA LEU A 212 13.11 31.07 25.99
C LEU A 212 13.78 31.47 27.30
N LYS A 213 13.12 32.33 28.10
CA LYS A 213 13.63 32.74 29.43
C LYS A 213 13.75 31.58 30.41
N LYS A 214 12.96 30.51 30.24
CA LYS A 214 13.10 29.26 31.02
C LYS A 214 14.30 28.41 30.59
N LEU A 215 14.72 28.51 29.33
CA LEU A 215 15.90 27.80 28.81
C LEU A 215 17.19 28.51 29.21
N ASP A 216 17.23 29.84 29.03
CA ASP A 216 18.30 30.72 29.51
C ASP A 216 17.68 32.11 29.72
N SER A 217 17.82 32.67 30.93
CA SER A 217 17.23 33.95 31.29
C SER A 217 17.76 35.13 30.46
N ARG A 218 18.91 34.95 29.80
CA ARG A 218 19.55 35.94 28.93
C ARG A 218 19.03 35.91 27.50
N LEU A 219 18.23 34.91 27.11
CA LEU A 219 17.69 34.84 25.75
C LEU A 219 16.47 35.75 25.60
N GLU A 220 16.56 36.68 24.65
CA GLU A 220 15.44 37.53 24.26
C GLU A 220 15.14 37.47 22.77
N ILE A 221 13.87 37.69 22.44
CA ILE A 221 13.41 37.85 21.07
C ILE A 221 13.57 39.32 20.69
N VAL A 222 14.39 39.58 19.69
CA VAL A 222 14.63 40.91 19.13
C VAL A 222 13.88 41.03 17.81
N ARG A 223 13.10 42.11 17.69
CA ARG A 223 12.35 42.42 16.48
C ARG A 223 12.73 43.81 15.98
N SER A 224 12.98 43.92 14.68
CA SER A 224 13.23 45.22 14.04
C SER A 224 11.92 45.94 13.71
N GLU A 225 12.01 47.24 13.43
CA GLU A 225 10.88 48.06 12.97
C GLU A 225 10.31 47.59 11.61
N GLN A 226 11.08 46.82 10.85
CA GLN A 226 10.70 46.29 9.54
C GLN A 226 9.96 44.95 9.62
N SER A 227 9.75 44.42 10.82
CA SER A 227 9.07 43.14 11.02
C SER A 227 7.58 43.24 10.71
N THR A 228 7.10 42.27 9.94
CA THR A 228 5.70 42.14 9.58
C THR A 228 4.86 41.48 10.69
N LEU A 229 5.48 40.85 11.69
CA LEU A 229 4.80 40.34 12.88
C LEU A 229 4.60 41.38 13.97
N SER A 230 3.32 41.64 14.30
CA SER A 230 2.95 42.41 15.49
C SER A 230 3.32 41.70 16.80
N LEU A 231 3.41 42.46 17.89
CA LEU A 231 3.84 41.94 19.19
C LEU A 231 2.80 40.94 19.75
N GLU A 232 1.53 41.19 19.46
CA GLU A 232 0.43 40.32 19.86
C GLU A 232 0.46 38.97 19.15
N LEU A 233 0.85 38.95 17.87
CA LEU A 233 0.99 37.71 17.11
C LEU A 233 2.16 36.86 17.63
N LEU A 234 3.28 37.48 18.00
CA LEU A 234 4.40 36.77 18.61
C LEU A 234 4.04 36.13 19.96
N LYS A 235 3.18 36.79 20.74
CA LYS A 235 2.64 36.27 22.01
C LYS A 235 1.69 35.07 21.86
N LEU A 236 1.21 34.77 20.65
CA LEU A 236 0.40 33.57 20.37
C LEU A 236 1.28 32.33 20.11
N GLY A 237 2.55 32.55 19.77
CA GLY A 237 3.55 31.50 19.62
C GLY A 237 3.32 30.53 18.46
N PHE A 238 4.17 29.51 18.36
CA PHE A 238 4.15 28.60 17.21
C PHE A 238 2.84 27.81 17.12
N GLU A 239 2.23 27.45 18.24
CA GLU A 239 0.97 26.70 18.26
C GLU A 239 -0.25 27.59 17.96
N GLY A 240 -0.28 28.83 18.45
CA GLY A 240 -1.43 29.73 18.30
C GLY A 240 -1.53 30.40 16.93
N LEU A 241 -0.44 30.47 16.17
CA LEU A 241 -0.44 31.15 14.87
C LEU A 241 -1.08 30.32 13.75
N LYS A 242 -1.90 31.00 12.93
CA LYS A 242 -2.46 30.51 11.67
C LYS A 242 -1.37 30.38 10.61
N LEU A 243 -1.69 29.67 9.51
CA LEU A 243 -0.71 29.35 8.47
C LEU A 243 -0.10 30.60 7.81
N GLU A 244 -0.92 31.60 7.47
CA GLU A 244 -0.42 32.85 6.86
C GLU A 244 0.50 33.62 7.80
N GLN A 245 0.20 33.64 9.10
CA GLN A 245 1.04 34.31 10.09
C GLN A 245 2.38 33.57 10.30
N LYS A 246 2.39 32.23 10.18
CA LYS A 246 3.62 31.43 10.16
C LYS A 246 4.49 31.72 8.94
N ARG A 247 3.87 32.08 7.81
CA ARG A 247 4.58 32.51 6.60
C ARG A 247 5.28 33.85 6.80
N LEU A 248 4.57 34.81 7.40
CA LEU A 248 5.15 36.10 7.79
C LEU A 248 6.32 35.91 8.76
N TRP A 249 6.19 34.98 9.71
CA TRP A 249 7.25 34.72 10.69
C TRP A 249 8.50 34.14 10.04
N LEU A 250 8.33 33.21 9.10
CA LEU A 250 9.45 32.69 8.34
C LEU A 250 10.13 33.80 7.51
N ALA A 251 9.34 34.69 6.89
CA ALA A 251 9.88 35.81 6.13
C ALA A 251 10.67 36.79 7.00
N ASP A 252 10.16 37.11 8.20
CA ASP A 252 10.84 37.98 9.16
C ASP A 252 12.15 37.38 9.69
N ILE A 253 12.22 36.05 9.88
CA ILE A 253 13.48 35.38 10.22
C ILE A 253 14.47 35.50 9.06
N GLN A 254 14.01 35.27 7.82
CA GLN A 254 14.86 35.30 6.63
C GLN A 254 15.38 36.70 6.29
N SER A 255 14.56 37.74 6.50
CA SER A 255 14.97 39.14 6.33
C SER A 255 15.85 39.64 7.49
N GLY A 256 15.96 38.87 8.58
CA GLY A 256 16.64 39.28 9.80
C GLY A 256 15.84 40.29 10.64
N ALA A 257 14.57 40.54 10.31
CA ALA A 257 13.66 41.35 11.10
C ALA A 257 13.24 40.67 12.41
N PHE A 258 13.40 39.35 12.51
CA PHE A 258 13.26 38.56 13.73
C PHE A 258 14.56 37.84 14.07
N LYS A 259 15.05 38.02 15.30
CA LYS A 259 16.24 37.34 15.84
C LYS A 259 16.02 36.91 17.29
N VAL A 260 16.80 35.91 17.72
CA VAL A 260 16.99 35.58 19.13
C VAL A 260 18.42 35.98 19.47
N GLN A 261 18.62 36.65 20.60
CA GLN A 261 19.94 37.11 21.03
C GLN A 261 20.11 36.87 22.52
N LEU A 262 21.36 36.73 22.95
CA LEU A 262 21.73 36.83 24.35
C LEU A 262 21.84 38.30 24.72
N VAL A 263 21.09 38.72 25.72
CA VAL A 263 21.17 40.03 26.35
C VAL A 263 22.05 39.87 27.59
N GLU A 264 23.02 40.78 27.76
CA GLU A 264 23.93 40.81 28.91
C GLU A 264 23.19 41.06 30.24
#